data_AF-A0A850UT51-F1
#
_entry.id   AF-A0A850UT51-F1
#
_cell.length_a   1.000
_cell.length_b   1.000
_cell.length_c   1.000
_cell.angle_alpha   90.00
_cell.angle_beta   90.00
_cell.angle_gamma   90.00
#
_symmetry.space_group_name_H-M   'P 1'
#
loop_
_entity.id
_entity.type
_entity.pdbx_description
1 polymer ?
#
loop_
_entity_poly.entity_id
_entity_poly.type
_entity_poly.pdbx_seq_one_letter_code
_entity_poly.pdbx_strand_id
1 'polypeptide(L)'
;VRRLLELHVLKMVALYTVWVALEEVSVMNFLLVLLWALAMPYCRFRHMASCLSTVWTCIIIVCKMLYQLEVVDPSQYFSNCTKVGLVLGGLPGWRGGLGSTDPIPCCSPLQPLPNGTNLTPEELGNSTLYRGPVDPANWFGIRKGFPNWGYVKNHVQVLLLLVFEAVVYRRQQYHRKQHQLVAPVTETVFEDISHEHLDLGLVSCAKYFINYFYYKF
;
A
#
# COMPACT_ATOMS: atom_id res chain seq x y z
N VAL A 1 13.22 26.57 8.73
CA VAL A 1 11.98 25.75 8.62
C VAL A 1 11.58 25.49 7.16
N ARG A 2 11.21 26.50 6.35
CA ARG A 2 10.77 26.31 4.94
C ARG A 2 11.71 25.44 4.07
N ARG A 3 13.03 25.69 4.14
CA ARG A 3 14.04 24.92 3.39
C ARG A 3 14.22 23.48 3.90
N LEU A 4 14.08 23.27 5.21
CA LEU A 4 14.08 21.94 5.80
C LEU A 4 12.87 21.12 5.30
N LEU A 5 11.69 21.74 5.28
CA LEU A 5 10.47 21.13 4.72
C LEU A 5 10.63 20.79 3.24
N GLU A 6 11.18 21.68 2.41
CA GLU A 6 11.42 21.42 0.98
C GLU A 6 12.25 20.15 0.75
N LEU A 7 13.29 19.93 1.56
CA LEU A 7 14.19 18.77 1.43
C LEU A 7 13.61 17.49 2.06
N HIS A 8 12.89 17.61 3.17
CA HIS A 8 12.44 16.45 3.95
C HIS A 8 11.01 15.99 3.62
N VAL A 9 10.19 16.83 2.97
CA VAL A 9 8.79 16.48 2.68
C VAL A 9 8.67 15.21 1.84
N LEU A 10 9.56 15.00 0.87
CA LEU A 10 9.58 13.79 0.04
C LEU A 10 9.83 12.52 0.88
N LYS A 11 10.79 12.59 1.81
CA LYS A 11 11.11 11.47 2.72
C LYS A 11 9.94 11.17 3.66
N MET A 12 9.30 12.23 4.19
CA MET A 12 8.14 12.08 5.06
C MET A 12 6.95 11.43 4.34
N VAL A 13 6.68 11.83 3.09
CA VAL A 13 5.62 11.21 2.27
C VAL A 13 5.94 9.75 2.00
N ALA A 14 7.17 9.42 1.59
CA ALA A 14 7.58 8.04 1.32
C ALA A 14 7.51 7.14 2.57
N LEU A 15 7.96 7.63 3.73
CA LEU A 15 7.87 6.87 4.98
C LEU A 15 6.41 6.64 5.40
N TYR A 16 5.56 7.64 5.24
CA TYR A 16 4.15 7.53 5.59
C TYR A 16 3.38 6.59 4.65
N THR A 17 3.67 6.60 3.34
CA THR A 17 3.03 5.66 2.40
C THR A 17 3.43 4.21 2.68
N VAL A 18 4.69 3.97 3.04
CA VAL A 18 5.16 2.65 3.50
C VAL A 18 4.46 2.23 4.79
N TRP A 19 4.35 3.14 5.78
CA TRP A 19 3.62 2.87 7.02
C TRP A 19 2.17 2.44 6.77
N VAL A 20 1.45 3.19 5.93
CA VAL A 20 0.05 2.87 5.56
C VAL A 20 -0.05 1.52 4.85
N ALA A 21 0.92 1.17 4.00
CA ALA A 21 0.95 -0.13 3.32
C ALA A 21 1.26 -1.31 4.25
N LEU A 22 1.93 -1.07 5.37
CA LEU A 22 2.17 -2.09 6.41
C LEU A 22 0.94 -2.30 7.29
N GLU A 23 0.19 -1.24 7.56
CA GLU A 23 -1.05 -1.33 8.34
C GLU A 23 -2.16 -2.04 7.55
N GLU A 24 -2.30 -1.73 6.26
CA GLU A 24 -3.21 -2.43 5.35
C GLU A 24 -2.45 -3.04 4.17
N VAL A 25 -2.13 -4.34 4.27
CA VAL A 25 -1.49 -5.06 3.17
C VAL A 25 -2.50 -5.29 2.05
N SER A 26 -2.30 -4.62 0.91
CA SER A 26 -3.12 -4.79 -0.28
C SER A 26 -2.33 -4.55 -1.56
N VAL A 27 -2.78 -5.14 -2.67
CA VAL A 27 -2.17 -4.92 -4.00
C VAL A 27 -2.23 -3.45 -4.41
N MET A 28 -3.32 -2.76 -4.09
CA MET A 28 -3.49 -1.34 -4.44
C MET A 28 -2.49 -0.45 -3.70
N ASN A 29 -2.18 -0.77 -2.43
CA ASN A 29 -1.18 -0.05 -1.64
C ASN A 29 0.25 -0.41 -2.09
N PHE A 30 0.49 -1.64 -2.53
CA PHE A 30 1.80 -2.04 -3.06
C PHE A 30 2.22 -1.18 -4.26
N LEU A 31 1.28 -0.81 -5.13
CA LEU A 31 1.55 0.08 -6.26
C LEU A 31 2.01 1.48 -5.81
N LEU A 32 1.45 2.01 -4.70
CA LEU A 32 1.95 3.26 -4.10
C LEU A 32 3.38 3.09 -3.59
N VAL A 33 3.67 2.00 -2.88
CA VAL A 33 5.03 1.72 -2.37
C VAL A 33 6.03 1.62 -3.52
N LEU A 34 5.69 0.93 -4.61
CA LEU A 34 6.54 0.81 -5.78
C LEU A 34 6.83 2.17 -6.43
N LEU A 35 5.81 3.02 -6.60
CA LEU A 35 5.98 4.38 -7.14
C LEU A 35 6.96 5.20 -6.28
N TRP A 36 6.83 5.16 -4.96
CA TRP A 36 7.70 5.89 -4.04
C TRP A 36 9.10 5.29 -3.91
N ALA A 37 9.22 3.96 -3.97
CA ALA A 37 10.50 3.27 -3.99
C ALA A 37 11.34 3.63 -5.23
N LEU A 38 10.70 3.86 -6.38
CA LEU A 38 11.37 4.35 -7.59
C LEU A 38 11.62 5.86 -7.55
N ALA A 39 10.73 6.65 -6.93
CA ALA A 39 10.89 8.11 -6.85
C ALA A 39 12.08 8.55 -5.96
N MET A 40 12.42 7.75 -4.94
CA MET A 40 13.53 8.03 -4.02
C MET A 40 14.92 8.07 -4.73
N PRO A 41 15.32 7.03 -5.49
CA PRO A 41 16.59 7.04 -6.23
C PRO A 41 16.56 7.91 -7.50
N TYR A 42 15.42 8.01 -8.20
CA TYR A 42 15.34 8.72 -9.47
C TYR A 42 14.72 10.13 -9.33
N CYS A 43 15.56 11.15 -9.17
CA CYS A 43 15.14 12.54 -8.96
C CYS A 43 14.21 13.10 -10.06
N ARG A 44 14.38 12.69 -11.32
CA ARG A 44 13.57 13.15 -12.45
C ARG A 44 12.11 12.67 -12.37
N PHE A 45 11.87 11.51 -11.74
CA PHE A 45 10.54 10.92 -11.65
C PHE A 45 9.75 11.42 -10.43
N ARG A 46 10.35 12.17 -9.51
CA ARG A 46 9.69 12.63 -8.27
C ARG A 46 8.38 13.38 -8.53
N HIS A 47 8.39 14.33 -9.48
CA HIS A 47 7.18 15.09 -9.81
C HIS A 47 6.11 14.21 -10.46
N MET A 48 6.50 13.33 -11.38
CA MET A 48 5.58 12.40 -12.02
C MET A 48 4.97 11.42 -10.99
N ALA A 49 5.78 10.92 -10.06
CA ALA A 49 5.34 10.00 -9.01
C ALA A 49 4.36 10.66 -8.03
N SER A 50 4.56 11.93 -7.66
CA SER A 50 3.59 12.69 -6.83
C SER A 50 2.24 12.82 -7.56
N CYS A 51 2.26 13.19 -8.85
CA CYS A 51 1.03 13.29 -9.65
C CYS A 51 0.32 11.93 -9.80
N LEU A 52 1.05 10.88 -10.16
CA LEU A 52 0.51 9.52 -10.31
C LEU A 52 -0.05 8.98 -9.00
N SER A 53 0.68 9.16 -7.89
CA SER A 53 0.21 8.71 -6.57
C SER A 53 -1.02 9.49 -6.10
N THR A 54 -1.15 10.77 -6.44
CA THR A 54 -2.36 11.55 -6.13
C THR A 54 -3.57 10.99 -6.87
N VAL A 55 -3.46 10.79 -8.18
CA VAL A 55 -4.55 10.21 -8.99
C VAL A 55 -4.91 8.80 -8.51
N TRP A 56 -3.89 7.97 -8.24
CA TRP A 56 -4.09 6.61 -7.75
C TRP A 56 -4.76 6.58 -6.37
N THR A 57 -4.36 7.45 -5.45
CA THR A 57 -4.98 7.55 -4.12
C THR A 57 -6.44 7.99 -4.23
N CYS A 58 -6.76 8.93 -5.13
CA CYS A 58 -8.14 9.31 -5.41
C CYS A 58 -8.97 8.13 -5.93
N ILE A 59 -8.41 7.32 -6.84
CA ILE A 59 -9.07 6.11 -7.34
C ILE A 59 -9.33 5.14 -6.18
N ILE A 60 -8.35 4.88 -5.31
CA ILE A 60 -8.52 4.01 -4.14
C ILE A 60 -9.65 4.51 -3.24
N ILE A 61 -9.68 5.80 -2.92
CA ILE A 61 -10.71 6.41 -2.07
C ILE A 61 -12.09 6.21 -2.70
N VAL A 62 -12.25 6.51 -3.99
CA VAL A 62 -13.51 6.34 -4.71
C VAL A 62 -13.93 4.86 -4.72
N CYS A 63 -13.04 3.94 -5.03
CA CYS A 63 -13.32 2.50 -5.01
C CYS A 63 -13.74 2.02 -3.61
N LYS A 64 -13.05 2.46 -2.56
CA LYS A 64 -13.39 2.11 -1.17
C LYS A 64 -14.74 2.67 -0.76
N MET A 65 -15.09 3.89 -1.19
CA MET A 65 -16.38 4.52 -0.85
C MET A 65 -17.55 3.94 -1.65
N LEU A 66 -17.37 3.63 -2.93
CA LEU A 66 -18.38 2.98 -3.75
C LEU A 66 -18.70 1.58 -3.23
N TYR A 67 -17.70 0.82 -2.79
CA TYR A 67 -17.91 -0.54 -2.26
C TYR A 67 -18.66 -0.56 -0.91
N GLN A 68 -18.68 0.54 -0.15
CA GLN A 68 -19.50 0.62 1.07
C GLN A 68 -21.01 0.77 0.77
N LEU A 69 -21.41 1.05 -0.47
CA LEU A 69 -22.83 1.16 -0.82
C LEU A 69 -23.53 -0.21 -0.72
N GLU A 70 -24.79 -0.20 -0.31
CA GLU A 70 -25.61 -1.40 -0.12
C GLU A 70 -25.83 -2.21 -1.41
N VAL A 71 -25.64 -1.59 -2.58
CA VAL A 71 -25.77 -2.22 -3.91
C VAL A 71 -24.74 -3.35 -4.15
N VAL A 72 -23.60 -3.34 -3.45
CA VAL A 72 -22.59 -4.38 -3.58
C VAL A 72 -22.76 -5.41 -2.48
N ASP A 73 -23.49 -6.49 -2.77
CA ASP A 73 -23.65 -7.61 -1.85
C ASP A 73 -22.50 -8.60 -2.00
N PRO A 74 -21.63 -8.74 -0.99
CA PRO A 74 -20.51 -9.67 -1.07
C PRO A 74 -20.97 -11.13 -1.08
N SER A 75 -22.21 -11.43 -0.65
CA SER A 75 -22.82 -12.77 -0.62
C SER A 75 -22.86 -13.47 -1.99
N GLN A 76 -22.88 -12.72 -3.10
CA GLN A 76 -22.87 -13.30 -4.45
C GLN A 76 -21.46 -13.60 -5.00
N TYR A 77 -20.41 -13.07 -4.38
CA TYR A 77 -19.03 -13.13 -4.90
C TYR A 77 -18.07 -13.95 -4.03
N PHE A 78 -18.51 -14.40 -2.86
CA PHE A 78 -17.69 -15.27 -2.03
C PHE A 78 -17.46 -16.62 -2.70
N SER A 79 -16.20 -16.94 -2.96
CA SER A 79 -15.80 -18.27 -3.39
C SER A 79 -15.51 -19.09 -2.15
N ASN A 80 -16.30 -20.14 -1.92
CA ASN A 80 -16.01 -21.12 -0.89
C ASN A 80 -14.95 -22.08 -1.40
N CYS A 81 -13.76 -22.08 -0.79
CA CYS A 81 -12.78 -23.12 -1.02
C CYS A 81 -13.22 -24.38 -0.26
N THR A 82 -13.67 -25.39 -0.99
CA THR A 82 -14.06 -26.68 -0.40
C THR A 82 -12.82 -27.34 0.18
N LYS A 83 -12.85 -27.69 1.48
CA LYS A 83 -11.84 -28.56 2.08
C LYS A 83 -11.79 -29.85 1.27
N VAL A 84 -10.59 -30.29 0.87
CA VAL A 84 -10.40 -31.64 0.35
C VAL A 84 -10.63 -32.60 1.52
N GLY A 85 -11.88 -33.00 1.71
CA GLY A 85 -12.27 -33.96 2.72
C GLY A 85 -11.77 -35.34 2.31
N LEU A 86 -10.73 -35.80 3.01
CA LEU A 86 -10.57 -37.21 3.37
C LEU A 86 -11.96 -37.80 3.62
N VAL A 87 -12.45 -38.59 2.69
CA VAL A 87 -13.66 -39.40 2.87
C VAL A 87 -13.40 -40.25 4.10
N LEU A 88 -14.06 -39.88 5.20
CA LEU A 88 -14.13 -40.68 6.41
C LEU A 88 -14.44 -42.12 5.97
N GLY A 89 -13.54 -43.03 6.31
CA GLY A 89 -13.70 -44.44 5.99
C GLY A 89 -15.04 -44.97 6.46
N GLY A 90 -15.60 -45.88 5.66
CA GLY A 90 -16.57 -46.87 6.12
C GLY A 90 -18.02 -46.61 5.72
N LEU A 91 -18.39 -47.01 4.50
CA LEU A 91 -19.67 -47.69 4.23
C LEU A 91 -19.42 -48.74 3.13
N PRO A 92 -19.46 -50.05 3.42
CA PRO A 92 -19.42 -51.07 2.39
C PRO A 92 -20.84 -51.22 1.85
N GLY A 93 -21.09 -50.70 0.65
CA GLY A 93 -22.28 -51.09 -0.10
C GLY A 93 -22.88 -50.01 -0.97
N TRP A 94 -22.36 -49.87 -2.19
CA TRP A 94 -23.22 -49.58 -3.32
C TRP A 94 -22.90 -50.57 -4.44
N ARG A 95 -23.78 -51.57 -4.49
CA ARG A 95 -23.93 -52.61 -5.50
C ARG A 95 -24.27 -51.95 -6.84
N GLY A 96 -23.68 -52.45 -7.92
CA GLY A 96 -23.90 -51.96 -9.28
C GLY A 96 -25.38 -51.91 -9.66
N GLY A 97 -25.71 -50.88 -10.45
CA GLY A 97 -27.01 -50.67 -11.07
C GLY A 97 -26.83 -50.09 -12.47
N LEU A 98 -27.26 -50.87 -13.45
CA LEU A 98 -27.22 -50.71 -14.89
C LEU A 98 -28.05 -49.50 -15.39
N GLY A 99 -27.52 -48.74 -16.36
CA GLY A 99 -28.33 -48.08 -17.41
C GLY A 99 -28.68 -46.59 -17.24
N SER A 100 -27.82 -45.72 -17.76
CA SER A 100 -28.22 -44.44 -18.38
C SER A 100 -27.04 -43.79 -19.12
N THR A 101 -27.15 -43.66 -20.44
CA THR A 101 -26.25 -42.88 -21.29
C THR A 101 -26.70 -41.43 -21.30
N ASP A 102 -26.33 -40.67 -20.27
CA ASP A 102 -26.42 -39.21 -20.28
C ASP A 102 -25.02 -38.61 -20.35
N PRO A 103 -24.75 -37.60 -21.20
CA PRO A 103 -23.45 -36.95 -21.24
C PRO A 103 -23.19 -36.21 -19.91
N ILE A 104 -22.05 -36.51 -19.30
CA ILE A 104 -21.54 -35.84 -18.10
C ILE A 104 -21.49 -34.32 -18.38
N PRO A 105 -22.14 -33.46 -17.58
CA PRO A 105 -22.00 -32.02 -17.73
C PRO A 105 -20.54 -31.63 -17.45
N CYS A 106 -19.91 -30.90 -18.37
CA CYS A 106 -18.51 -30.46 -18.32
C CYS A 106 -18.15 -29.50 -17.17
N CYS A 107 -18.98 -29.40 -16.13
CA CYS A 107 -18.74 -28.62 -14.91
C CYS A 107 -18.93 -29.50 -13.66
N SER A 108 -18.22 -30.63 -13.59
CA SER A 108 -17.96 -31.27 -12.30
C SER A 108 -16.69 -30.65 -11.69
N PRO A 109 -16.68 -30.28 -10.40
CA PRO A 109 -15.48 -29.72 -9.77
C PRO A 109 -14.32 -30.71 -9.90
N LEU A 110 -13.19 -30.22 -10.40
CA LEU A 110 -11.94 -30.96 -10.46
C LEU A 110 -11.61 -31.47 -9.04
N GLN A 111 -11.74 -32.78 -8.78
CA GLN A 111 -11.29 -33.36 -7.50
C GLN A 111 -9.75 -33.29 -7.48
N PRO A 112 -9.13 -32.51 -6.57
CA PRO A 112 -7.68 -32.52 -6.44
C PRO A 112 -7.25 -33.79 -5.71
N LEU A 113 -6.19 -34.41 -6.21
CA LEU A 113 -5.57 -35.62 -5.66
C LEU A 113 -5.30 -35.47 -4.14
N PRO A 114 -5.74 -36.39 -3.27
CA PRO A 114 -5.79 -36.21 -1.81
C PRO A 114 -4.44 -36.22 -1.09
N ASN A 115 -3.31 -36.22 -1.80
CA ASN A 115 -1.98 -36.51 -1.24
C ASN A 115 -0.98 -35.35 -1.29
N GLY A 116 -1.43 -34.12 -1.59
CA GLY A 116 -0.53 -33.01 -1.96
C GLY A 116 -0.18 -31.97 -0.90
N THR A 117 -0.71 -32.02 0.32
CA THR A 117 -0.45 -30.97 1.33
C THR A 117 0.09 -31.56 2.62
N ASN A 118 1.30 -31.15 3.03
CA ASN A 118 1.96 -31.50 4.31
C ASN A 118 1.27 -30.92 5.56
N LEU A 119 0.04 -30.41 5.44
CA LEU A 119 -0.70 -29.75 6.52
C LEU A 119 -1.67 -30.73 7.16
N THR A 120 -1.76 -30.71 8.50
CA THR A 120 -2.78 -31.49 9.21
C THR A 120 -4.18 -30.92 8.91
N PRO A 121 -5.25 -31.75 8.95
CA PRO A 121 -6.61 -31.29 8.66
C PRO A 121 -7.12 -30.22 9.63
N GLU A 122 -6.58 -30.15 10.85
CA GLU A 122 -6.87 -29.11 11.84
C GLU A 122 -6.20 -27.78 11.49
N GLU A 123 -4.92 -27.79 11.06
CA GLU A 123 -4.20 -26.61 10.54
C GLU A 123 -4.82 -26.10 9.24
N LEU A 124 -5.24 -27.03 8.37
CA LEU A 124 -5.97 -26.70 7.15
C LEU A 124 -7.29 -26.02 7.49
N GLY A 125 -8.04 -26.53 8.47
CA GLY A 125 -9.29 -25.94 8.95
C GLY A 125 -9.13 -24.55 9.57
N ASN A 126 -7.97 -24.26 10.16
CA ASN A 126 -7.63 -22.95 10.72
C ASN A 126 -7.03 -21.97 9.70
N SER A 127 -6.66 -22.44 8.50
CA SER A 127 -6.07 -21.60 7.46
C SER A 127 -7.07 -20.58 6.91
N THR A 128 -6.58 -19.40 6.52
CA THR A 128 -7.37 -18.29 5.96
C THR A 128 -8.25 -18.70 4.79
N LEU A 129 -7.84 -19.71 4.03
CA LEU A 129 -8.55 -20.19 2.84
C LEU A 129 -9.73 -21.11 3.16
N TYR A 130 -9.68 -21.86 4.26
CA TYR A 130 -10.67 -22.92 4.57
C TYR A 130 -11.46 -22.66 5.87
N ARG A 131 -11.15 -21.57 6.58
CA ARG A 131 -11.89 -21.13 7.77
C ARG A 131 -13.28 -20.58 7.42
N GLY A 132 -13.44 -19.99 6.24
CA GLY A 132 -14.70 -19.40 5.79
C GLY A 132 -14.66 -18.95 4.32
N PRO A 133 -15.76 -18.38 3.82
CA PRO A 133 -15.83 -17.84 2.46
C PRO A 133 -14.76 -16.77 2.22
N VAL A 134 -13.98 -16.91 1.15
CA VAL A 134 -12.93 -15.95 0.80
C VAL A 134 -13.51 -14.93 -0.17
N ASP A 135 -13.42 -13.65 0.19
CA ASP A 135 -13.72 -12.54 -0.70
C ASP A 135 -12.51 -12.25 -1.61
N PRO A 136 -12.61 -12.39 -2.94
CA PRO A 136 -11.53 -12.01 -3.85
C PRO A 136 -11.15 -10.53 -3.75
N ALA A 137 -12.10 -9.65 -3.41
CA ALA A 137 -11.88 -8.21 -3.29
C ALA A 137 -10.97 -7.86 -2.10
N ASN A 138 -10.91 -8.74 -1.10
CA ASN A 138 -10.02 -8.62 0.04
C ASN A 138 -8.54 -8.58 -0.37
N TRP A 139 -8.15 -9.34 -1.40
CA TRP A 139 -6.78 -9.33 -1.92
C TRP A 139 -6.37 -7.98 -2.51
N PHE A 140 -7.33 -7.31 -3.15
CA PHE A 140 -7.17 -5.95 -3.65
C PHE A 140 -7.27 -4.88 -2.54
N GLY A 141 -7.52 -5.28 -1.28
CA GLY A 141 -7.66 -4.36 -0.16
C GLY A 141 -8.99 -3.64 -0.12
N ILE A 142 -10.05 -4.28 -0.64
CA ILE A 142 -11.43 -3.78 -0.55
C ILE A 142 -12.18 -4.68 0.43
N ARG A 143 -12.69 -4.09 1.50
CA ARG A 143 -13.49 -4.77 2.53
C ARG A 143 -14.75 -3.94 2.83
N LYS A 144 -15.87 -4.62 3.06
CA LYS A 144 -17.08 -4.01 3.62
C LYS A 144 -16.89 -3.94 5.14
N GLY A 145 -16.89 -2.75 5.71
CA GLY A 145 -16.54 -2.58 7.12
C GLY A 145 -17.07 -1.28 7.71
N PHE A 146 -17.80 -1.38 8.82
CA PHE A 146 -18.20 -0.24 9.65
C PHE A 146 -17.20 -0.10 10.79
N PRO A 147 -16.66 1.10 11.10
CA PRO A 147 -17.00 2.43 10.59
C PRO A 147 -16.21 2.86 9.34
N ASN A 148 -16.89 3.53 8.40
CA ASN A 148 -16.34 3.96 7.10
C ASN A 148 -15.16 4.94 7.21
N TRP A 149 -15.17 5.81 8.23
CA TRP A 149 -14.13 6.84 8.38
C TRP A 149 -12.76 6.24 8.68
N GLY A 150 -12.68 5.30 9.64
CA GLY A 150 -11.40 4.69 10.03
C GLY A 150 -10.70 4.02 8.86
N TYR A 151 -11.48 3.37 7.99
CA TYR A 151 -11.01 2.64 6.82
C TYR A 151 -10.48 3.51 5.68
N VAL A 152 -10.97 4.75 5.55
CA VAL A 152 -10.56 5.69 4.50
C VAL A 152 -9.62 6.78 5.02
N LYS A 153 -9.57 6.98 6.34
CA LYS A 153 -8.74 7.99 7.00
C LYS A 153 -7.27 7.89 6.60
N ASN A 154 -6.69 6.69 6.54
CA ASN A 154 -5.29 6.50 6.19
C ASN A 154 -5.00 6.97 4.75
N HIS A 155 -5.85 6.58 3.79
CA HIS A 155 -5.73 7.04 2.39
C HIS A 155 -5.98 8.54 2.22
N VAL A 156 -6.89 9.13 3.00
CA VAL A 156 -7.13 10.58 3.03
C VAL A 156 -5.92 11.33 3.62
N GLN A 157 -5.28 10.78 4.65
CA GLN A 157 -4.05 11.36 5.22
C GLN A 157 -2.89 11.30 4.22
N VAL A 158 -2.76 10.22 3.44
CA VAL A 158 -1.79 10.14 2.32
C VAL A 158 -2.10 11.24 1.30
N LEU A 159 -3.36 11.38 0.86
CA LEU A 159 -3.76 12.42 -0.08
C LEU A 159 -3.45 13.82 0.46
N LEU A 160 -3.74 14.08 1.74
CA LEU A 160 -3.46 15.35 2.38
C LEU A 160 -1.95 15.66 2.40
N LEU A 161 -1.11 14.65 2.69
CA LEU A 161 0.35 14.80 2.65
C LEU A 161 0.88 15.07 1.24
N LEU A 162 0.31 14.43 0.21
CA LEU A 162 0.63 14.71 -1.20
C LEU A 162 0.26 16.15 -1.58
N VAL A 163 -0.93 16.60 -1.19
CA VAL A 163 -1.34 17.99 -1.40
C VAL A 163 -0.44 18.95 -0.64
N PHE A 164 -0.06 18.63 0.59
CA PHE A 164 0.85 19.44 1.39
C PHE A 164 2.24 19.56 0.73
N GLU A 165 2.77 18.47 0.16
CA GLU A 165 4.01 18.49 -0.65
C GLU A 165 3.90 19.47 -1.83
N ALA A 166 2.82 19.38 -2.61
CA ALA A 166 2.56 20.29 -3.72
C ALA A 166 2.42 21.75 -3.26
N VAL A 167 1.77 21.99 -2.11
CA VAL A 167 1.62 23.34 -1.52
C VAL A 167 2.97 23.90 -1.09
N VAL A 168 3.81 23.12 -0.42
CA VAL A 168 5.17 23.53 -0.03
C VAL A 168 5.98 23.89 -1.27
N TYR A 169 5.95 23.04 -2.29
CA TYR A 169 6.66 23.28 -3.55
C TYR A 169 6.18 24.55 -4.26
N ARG A 170 4.87 24.74 -4.43
CA ARG A 170 4.29 25.93 -5.06
C ARG A 170 4.59 27.20 -4.30
N ARG A 171 4.47 27.18 -2.96
CA ARG A 171 4.76 28.33 -2.12
C ARG A 171 6.23 28.74 -2.22
N GLN A 172 7.13 27.76 -2.29
CA GLN A 172 8.55 28.00 -2.47
C GLN A 172 8.87 28.62 -3.84
N GLN A 173 8.25 28.10 -4.92
CA GLN A 173 8.38 28.69 -6.26
C GLN A 173 7.85 30.12 -6.31
N TYR A 174 6.70 30.40 -5.68
CA TYR A 174 6.12 31.74 -5.61
C TYR A 174 7.06 32.71 -4.89
N HIS A 175 7.58 32.32 -3.72
CA HIS A 175 8.54 33.13 -2.97
C HIS A 175 9.82 33.44 -3.77
N ARG A 176 10.35 32.47 -4.52
CA ARG A 176 11.53 32.68 -5.38
C ARG A 176 11.26 33.69 -6.49
N LYS A 177 10.08 33.62 -7.13
CA LYS A 177 9.69 34.59 -8.17
C LYS A 177 9.52 36.00 -7.61
N GLN A 178 8.89 36.13 -6.45
CA GLN A 178 8.63 37.43 -5.83
C GLN A 178 9.94 38.15 -5.41
N HIS A 179 10.91 37.40 -4.91
CA HIS A 179 12.19 37.95 -4.44
C HIS A 179 13.34 37.82 -5.45
N GLN A 180 13.07 37.39 -6.69
CA GLN A 180 14.07 37.15 -7.74
C GLN A 180 15.25 36.25 -7.29
N LEU A 181 14.95 35.26 -6.44
CA LEU A 181 15.97 34.36 -5.88
C LEU A 181 16.24 33.20 -6.84
N VAL A 182 17.52 32.92 -7.07
CA VAL A 182 17.97 31.76 -7.86
C VAL A 182 17.74 30.47 -7.05
N ALA A 183 17.43 29.36 -7.74
CA ALA A 183 17.37 28.06 -7.08
C ALA A 183 18.76 27.72 -6.53
N PRO A 184 18.88 27.45 -5.22
CA PRO A 184 20.18 27.22 -4.63
C PRO A 184 20.79 25.92 -5.15
N VAL A 185 22.09 25.96 -5.47
CA VAL A 185 22.84 24.82 -6.03
C VAL A 185 23.12 23.76 -4.95
N THR A 186 23.07 24.16 -3.68
CA THR A 186 23.35 23.31 -2.51
C THR A 186 22.05 22.89 -1.80
N GLU A 187 21.85 21.57 -1.63
CA GLU A 187 20.77 20.98 -0.83
C GLU A 187 20.99 21.12 0.69
N THR A 188 21.65 22.19 1.15
CA THR A 188 21.88 22.47 2.58
C THR A 188 20.75 23.32 3.15
N VAL A 189 20.49 23.21 4.47
CA VAL A 189 19.43 23.99 5.16
C VAL A 189 19.89 25.42 5.46
N PHE A 190 21.17 25.59 5.79
CA PHE A 190 21.82 26.89 6.01
C PHE A 190 22.98 27.06 5.02
N GLU A 191 22.93 28.10 4.18
CA GLU A 191 24.00 28.38 3.21
C GLU A 191 25.21 29.07 3.85
N ASP A 192 24.99 29.80 4.96
CA ASP A 192 26.00 30.67 5.58
C ASP A 192 27.11 29.92 6.34
N ILE A 193 27.10 28.58 6.35
CA ILE A 193 27.91 27.78 7.29
C ILE A 193 28.78 26.81 6.49
N SER A 194 30.04 27.19 6.35
CA SER A 194 31.12 26.39 5.78
C SER A 194 31.88 25.61 6.86
N HIS A 195 32.79 24.72 6.43
CA HIS A 195 33.68 23.97 7.34
C HIS A 195 34.52 24.89 8.24
N GLU A 196 34.85 26.11 7.79
CA GLU A 196 35.63 27.08 8.56
C GLU A 196 34.90 27.61 9.80
N HIS A 197 33.56 27.47 9.84
CA HIS A 197 32.74 27.96 10.94
C HIS A 197 32.50 26.92 12.06
N LEU A 198 33.09 25.73 11.95
CA LEU A 198 32.97 24.66 12.95
C LEU A 198 33.54 25.05 14.31
N ASP A 199 34.66 25.78 14.32
CA ASP A 199 35.43 26.07 15.53
C ASP A 199 35.02 27.39 16.21
N LEU A 200 34.14 28.17 15.59
CA LEU A 200 33.68 29.47 16.10
C LEU A 200 32.68 29.36 17.26
N GLY A 201 32.06 28.19 17.47
CA GLY A 201 31.18 27.96 18.62
C GLY A 201 30.18 26.82 18.45
N LEU A 202 29.57 26.41 19.57
CA LEU A 202 28.65 25.27 19.64
C LEU A 202 27.43 25.41 18.72
N VAL A 203 26.90 26.62 18.55
CA VAL A 203 25.73 26.89 17.69
C VAL A 203 26.07 26.72 16.21
N SER A 204 27.25 27.20 15.77
CA SER A 204 27.72 27.03 14.38
C SER A 204 28.04 25.56 14.09
N CYS A 205 28.67 24.88 15.05
CA CYS A 205 28.90 23.44 15.02
C CYS A 205 27.60 22.63 14.88
N ALA A 206 26.58 22.92 15.71
CA ALA A 206 25.28 22.24 15.62
C ALA A 206 24.60 22.46 14.25
N LYS A 207 24.66 23.67 13.70
CA LYS A 207 24.11 23.95 12.35
C LYS A 207 24.89 23.24 11.24
N TYR A 208 26.22 23.13 11.36
CA TYR A 208 27.04 22.34 10.44
C TYR A 208 26.64 20.86 10.48
N PHE A 209 26.48 20.29 11.67
CA PHE A 209 25.98 18.92 11.81
C PHE A 209 24.60 18.75 11.18
N ILE A 210 23.64 19.64 11.42
CA ILE A 210 22.31 19.54 10.79
C ILE A 210 22.38 19.50 9.25
N ASN A 211 23.31 20.23 8.64
CA ASN A 211 23.51 20.22 7.18
C ASN A 211 24.20 18.95 6.67
N TYR A 212 25.23 18.47 7.37
CA TYR A 212 26.14 17.44 6.87
C TYR A 212 26.12 16.13 7.66
N PHE A 213 25.16 15.94 8.57
CA PHE A 213 25.07 14.76 9.43
C PHE A 213 25.08 13.47 8.60
N TYR A 214 24.14 13.34 7.66
CA TYR A 214 24.00 12.18 6.78
C TYR A 214 25.13 12.06 5.73
N TYR A 215 25.83 13.15 5.44
CA TYR A 215 26.95 13.10 4.51
C TYR A 215 28.22 12.55 5.19
N LYS A 216 28.39 12.82 6.50
CA LYS A 216 29.58 12.46 7.27
C LYS A 216 29.44 11.15 8.04
N PHE A 217 28.24 10.83 8.53
CA PHE A 217 27.90 9.60 9.25
C PHE A 217 26.87 8.80 8.46
#